data_AF-A0A7G8VAB5-F1
#
_entry.id   AF-A0A7G8VAB5-F1
#
_cell.length_a   1.000
_cell.length_b   1.000
_cell.length_c   1.000
_cell.angle_alpha   90.00
_cell.angle_beta   90.00
_cell.angle_gamma   90.00
#
_symmetry.space_group_name_H-M   'P 1'
#
loop_
_entity.id
_entity.type
_entity.pdbx_description
1 polymer ?
#
loop_
_entity_poly.entity_id
_entity_poly.type
_entity_poly.pdbx_seq_one_letter_code
_entity_poly.pdbx_strand_id
1 'polypeptide(L)'
;MTRTIRSVLSATALFAAGGFFVLGAPVASAQAPGANPRLQNEHATCDGVQQDRAACLREARAARQEAGRNGLTSPSLGREDTNALARCREQPAGDQAGCEARVRGGAHTTIDGSVMGGGIIRETVTPLPAQPVQPPR
;
A
#
# COMPACT_ATOMS: atom_id res chain seq x y z
N MET A 1 27.60 -34.87 2.92
CA MET A 1 27.95 -34.64 4.34
C MET A 1 26.67 -34.69 5.16
N THR A 2 26.35 -35.87 5.69
CA THR A 2 25.12 -36.19 6.42
C THR A 2 25.36 -36.04 7.92
N ARG A 3 24.65 -35.11 8.58
CA ARG A 3 24.73 -34.92 10.04
C ARG A 3 23.60 -35.69 10.72
N THR A 4 23.97 -36.80 11.34
CA THR A 4 23.12 -37.65 12.19
C THR A 4 22.72 -36.94 13.49
N ILE A 5 21.42 -36.90 13.76
CA ILE A 5 20.78 -36.40 14.98
C ILE A 5 20.94 -37.47 16.08
N ARG A 6 21.50 -37.09 17.24
CA ARG A 6 21.59 -37.96 18.42
C ARG A 6 20.57 -37.53 19.47
N SER A 7 19.45 -38.26 19.51
CA SER A 7 18.52 -38.31 20.64
C SER A 7 19.24 -38.83 21.88
N VAL A 8 19.03 -38.15 23.00
CA VAL A 8 19.30 -38.68 24.35
C VAL A 8 18.00 -38.60 25.13
N LEU A 9 17.23 -39.69 25.08
CA LEU A 9 16.20 -39.97 26.08
C LEU A 9 16.93 -40.48 27.33
N SER A 10 16.84 -39.74 28.42
CA SER A 10 17.22 -40.24 29.75
C SER A 10 15.95 -40.40 30.57
N ALA A 11 15.57 -41.65 30.80
CA ALA A 11 14.53 -42.08 31.71
C ALA A 11 15.12 -42.32 33.11
N THR A 12 14.23 -42.44 34.10
CA THR A 12 14.41 -42.74 35.54
C THR A 12 14.59 -41.49 36.43
N ALA A 13 13.88 -41.31 37.54
CA ALA A 13 13.27 -42.29 38.44
C ALA A 13 11.99 -41.75 39.12
N LEU A 14 11.02 -42.64 39.36
CA LEU A 14 9.95 -42.48 40.35
C LEU A 14 10.55 -42.67 41.75
N PHE A 15 10.26 -41.74 42.67
CA PHE A 15 10.28 -41.98 44.12
C PHE A 15 9.17 -41.17 44.80
N ALA A 16 8.73 -41.72 45.92
CA ALA A 16 7.39 -41.66 46.48
C ALA A 16 7.05 -40.41 47.31
N ALA A 17 5.73 -40.21 47.47
CA ALA A 17 4.99 -39.60 48.58
C ALA A 17 5.76 -38.74 49.63
N GLY A 18 5.40 -37.47 49.72
CA GLY A 18 5.74 -36.56 50.83
C GLY A 18 4.99 -35.24 50.70
N GLY A 19 4.44 -34.72 51.80
CA GLY A 19 3.40 -33.70 51.83
C GLY A 19 3.82 -32.24 51.55
N PHE A 20 2.79 -31.45 51.23
CA PHE A 20 2.57 -30.04 51.59
C PHE A 20 3.76 -29.07 51.56
N PHE A 21 3.76 -28.13 50.59
CA PHE A 21 3.96 -26.70 50.82
C PHE A 21 3.46 -25.93 49.58
N VAL A 22 2.36 -25.19 49.73
CA VAL A 22 1.91 -24.20 48.76
C VAL A 22 2.88 -23.02 48.82
N LEU A 23 3.85 -23.04 47.91
CA LEU A 23 4.67 -21.88 47.57
C LEU A 23 4.15 -21.37 46.23
N GLY A 24 3.22 -20.42 46.30
CA GLY A 24 2.75 -19.69 45.13
C GLY A 24 3.91 -18.94 44.51
N ALA A 25 4.52 -19.52 43.47
CA ALA A 25 5.37 -18.77 42.57
C ALA A 25 4.53 -17.62 41.99
N PRO A 26 5.03 -16.38 41.92
CA PRO A 26 4.39 -15.40 41.08
C PRO A 26 4.49 -15.96 39.65
N VAL A 27 3.36 -16.45 39.13
CA VAL A 27 3.18 -16.52 37.70
C VAL A 27 3.34 -15.08 37.22
N ALA A 28 4.53 -14.75 36.74
CA ALA A 28 4.73 -13.57 35.94
C ALA A 28 3.77 -13.74 34.76
N SER A 29 2.61 -13.11 34.85
CA SER A 29 1.77 -12.88 33.71
C SER A 29 2.69 -12.22 32.69
N ALA A 30 3.03 -12.96 31.64
CA ALA A 30 3.48 -12.32 30.43
C ALA A 30 2.30 -11.46 30.01
N GLN A 31 2.31 -10.20 30.44
CA GLN A 31 1.39 -9.18 29.95
C GLN A 31 1.44 -9.33 28.44
N ALA A 32 0.32 -9.77 27.84
CA ALA A 32 0.14 -9.70 26.40
C ALA A 32 0.57 -8.28 26.02
N PRO A 33 1.52 -8.11 25.06
CA PRO A 33 2.08 -6.81 24.75
C PRO A 33 0.92 -5.83 24.61
N GLY A 34 0.89 -4.84 25.50
CA GLY A 34 -0.28 -4.02 25.76
C GLY A 34 -0.90 -3.56 24.45
N ALA A 35 -2.23 -3.69 24.35
CA ALA A 35 -3.01 -3.27 23.19
C ALA A 35 -2.59 -1.85 22.81
N ASN A 36 -1.73 -1.75 21.80
CA ASN A 36 -1.18 -0.47 21.39
C ASN A 36 -2.36 0.34 20.84
N PRO A 37 -2.75 1.47 21.44
CA PRO A 37 -3.92 2.22 21.01
C PRO A 37 -3.81 2.64 19.53
N ARG A 38 -2.60 2.84 19.00
CA ARG A 38 -2.40 3.06 17.56
C ARG A 38 -2.72 1.84 16.70
N LEU A 39 -2.40 0.63 17.17
CA LEU A 39 -2.73 -0.60 16.44
C LEU A 39 -4.23 -0.84 16.40
N GLN A 40 -4.93 -0.54 17.50
CA GLN A 40 -6.39 -0.63 17.53
C GLN A 40 -7.03 0.40 16.59
N ASN A 41 -6.52 1.64 16.55
CA ASN A 41 -7.01 2.67 15.64
C ASN A 41 -6.78 2.32 14.15
N GLU A 42 -5.62 1.76 13.82
CA GLU A 42 -5.33 1.31 12.45
C GLU A 42 -6.24 0.14 12.03
N HIS A 43 -6.53 -0.79 12.94
CA HIS A 43 -7.50 -1.85 12.66
C HIS A 43 -8.92 -1.31 12.50
N ALA A 44 -9.32 -0.31 13.30
CA ALA A 44 -10.63 0.33 13.18
C ALA A 44 -10.81 1.08 11.85
N THR A 45 -9.70 1.51 11.21
CA THR A 45 -9.73 2.12 9.87
C THR A 45 -10.12 1.11 8.78
N CYS A 46 -9.93 -0.19 9.05
CA CYS A 46 -10.37 -1.27 8.16
C CYS A 46 -11.83 -1.68 8.40
N ASP A 47 -12.53 -1.11 9.37
CA ASP A 47 -13.94 -1.38 9.60
C ASP A 47 -14.78 -0.34 8.80
N GLY A 48 -15.67 -0.82 7.92
CA GLY A 48 -16.54 0.06 7.10
C GLY A 48 -15.97 0.50 5.74
N VAL A 49 -14.86 -0.08 5.30
CA VAL A 49 -14.31 0.15 3.95
C VAL A 49 -14.94 -0.81 2.92
N GLN A 50 -15.08 -0.36 1.68
CA GLN A 50 -15.60 -1.17 0.56
C GLN A 50 -14.62 -2.26 0.07
N GLN A 51 -13.41 -2.34 0.64
CA GLN A 51 -12.37 -3.31 0.30
C GLN A 51 -12.33 -4.51 1.26
N ASP A 52 -11.70 -5.61 0.83
CA ASP A 52 -11.52 -6.82 1.64
C ASP A 52 -10.80 -6.49 2.97
N ARG A 53 -11.47 -6.77 4.09
CA ARG A 53 -10.96 -6.45 5.43
C ARG A 53 -9.64 -7.17 5.72
N ALA A 54 -9.50 -8.41 5.25
CA ALA A 54 -8.26 -9.17 5.46
C ALA A 54 -7.09 -8.55 4.68
N ALA A 55 -7.31 -8.06 3.45
CA ALA A 55 -6.36 -7.29 2.68
C ALA A 55 -5.99 -5.99 3.37
N CYS A 56 -6.98 -5.19 3.79
CA CYS A 56 -6.73 -3.94 4.52
C CYS A 56 -5.83 -4.16 5.74
N LEU A 57 -6.12 -5.17 6.55
CA LEU A 57 -5.31 -5.49 7.72
C LEU A 57 -3.89 -5.95 7.37
N ARG A 58 -3.69 -6.66 6.25
CA ARG A 58 -2.35 -7.03 5.76
C ARG A 58 -1.57 -5.79 5.32
N GLU A 59 -2.20 -4.89 4.58
CA GLU A 59 -1.60 -3.65 4.10
C GLU A 59 -1.26 -2.70 5.25
N ALA A 60 -2.15 -2.54 6.22
CA ALA A 60 -1.89 -1.74 7.43
C ALA A 60 -0.67 -2.26 8.19
N ARG A 61 -0.55 -3.59 8.37
CA ARG A 61 0.64 -4.19 9.00
C ARG A 61 1.91 -3.97 8.19
N ALA A 62 1.86 -4.09 6.87
CA ALA A 62 3.01 -3.80 6.00
C ALA A 62 3.43 -2.34 6.10
N ALA A 63 2.48 -1.41 6.11
CA ALA A 63 2.73 0.02 6.27
C ALA A 63 3.40 0.32 7.63
N ARG A 64 2.95 -0.30 8.73
CA ARG A 64 3.62 -0.18 10.04
C ARG A 64 5.05 -0.70 10.03
N GLN A 65 5.27 -1.86 9.41
CA GLN A 65 6.59 -2.46 9.32
C GLN A 65 7.56 -1.51 8.61
N GLU A 66 7.14 -0.94 7.48
CA GLU A 66 7.96 0.01 6.73
C GLU A 66 8.11 1.36 7.45
N ALA A 67 7.09 1.82 8.17
CA ALA A 67 7.20 2.99 9.05
C ALA A 67 8.30 2.79 10.11
N GLY A 68 8.34 1.63 10.76
CA GLY A 68 9.36 1.29 11.75
C GLY A 68 10.79 1.21 11.16
N ARG A 69 10.90 1.01 9.84
CA ARG A 69 12.18 0.99 9.10
C ARG A 69 12.53 2.35 8.48
N ASN A 70 11.71 3.38 8.70
CA ASN A 70 11.79 4.69 8.04
C ASN A 70 11.74 4.59 6.50
N GLY A 71 11.06 3.57 5.97
CA GLY A 71 10.93 3.32 4.52
C GLY A 71 9.78 4.07 3.85
N LEU A 72 8.93 4.76 4.63
CA LEU A 72 7.83 5.56 4.08
C LEU A 72 8.37 6.88 3.54
N THR A 73 8.47 6.97 2.22
CA THR A 73 8.89 8.20 1.52
C THR A 73 7.72 8.82 0.76
N SER A 74 7.55 10.13 0.87
CA SER A 74 6.75 10.88 -0.09
C SER A 74 7.62 11.26 -1.29
N PRO A 75 7.09 11.22 -2.52
CA PRO A 75 7.81 11.77 -3.66
C PRO A 75 8.12 13.25 -3.43
N SER A 76 9.21 13.74 -4.02
CA SER A 76 9.51 15.17 -4.06
C SER A 76 8.43 15.92 -4.82
N LEU A 77 8.20 17.19 -4.49
CA LEU A 77 7.26 18.05 -5.24
C LEU A 77 7.52 17.97 -6.75
N GLY A 78 6.48 17.67 -7.53
CA GLY A 78 6.52 17.61 -9.00
C GLY A 78 7.03 16.30 -9.60
N ARG A 79 7.37 15.28 -8.78
CA ARG A 79 7.74 13.95 -9.32
C ARG A 79 6.55 13.28 -10.00
N GLU A 80 5.36 13.49 -9.48
CA GLU A 80 4.09 12.99 -10.02
C GLU A 80 3.87 13.53 -11.43
N ASP A 81 4.06 14.84 -11.62
CA ASP A 81 3.94 15.49 -12.92
C ASP A 81 5.00 14.99 -13.90
N THR A 82 6.23 14.80 -13.42
CA THR A 82 7.32 14.23 -14.22
C THR A 82 6.97 12.83 -14.71
N ASN A 83 6.49 11.97 -13.82
CA ASN A 83 6.03 10.62 -14.16
C ASN A 83 4.81 10.68 -15.09
N ALA A 84 3.93 11.66 -14.92
CA ALA A 84 2.76 11.83 -15.76
C ALA A 84 3.13 12.19 -17.20
N LEU A 85 4.05 13.14 -17.37
CA LEU A 85 4.55 13.55 -18.68
C LEU A 85 5.45 12.48 -19.32
N ALA A 86 6.16 11.68 -18.53
CA ALA A 86 6.93 10.55 -19.05
C ALA A 86 6.06 9.58 -19.84
N ARG A 87 4.81 9.32 -19.40
CA ARG A 87 3.85 8.49 -20.14
C ARG A 87 3.44 9.07 -21.49
N CYS A 88 3.47 10.39 -21.65
CA CYS A 88 3.16 11.02 -22.93
C CYS A 88 4.25 10.81 -23.98
N ARG A 89 5.50 10.53 -23.57
CA ARG A 89 6.61 10.26 -24.49
C ARG A 89 6.43 8.94 -25.25
N GLU A 90 5.65 8.02 -24.71
CA GLU A 90 5.32 6.72 -25.33
C GLU A 90 4.21 6.84 -26.39
N GLN A 91 3.59 8.02 -26.56
CA GLN A 91 2.58 8.23 -27.59
C GLN A 91 3.21 8.42 -28.97
N PRO A 92 2.49 8.09 -30.06
CA PRO A 92 2.90 8.44 -31.42
C PRO A 92 3.20 9.94 -31.54
N ALA A 93 4.16 10.31 -32.40
CA ALA A 93 4.67 11.70 -32.48
C ALA A 93 3.57 12.76 -32.66
N GLY A 94 2.49 12.45 -33.40
CA GLY A 94 1.35 13.36 -33.58
C GLY A 94 0.49 13.58 -32.33
N ASP A 95 0.50 12.62 -31.39
CA ASP A 95 -0.37 12.61 -30.21
C ASP A 95 0.32 13.12 -28.94
N GLN A 96 1.65 13.20 -28.93
CA GLN A 96 2.44 13.61 -27.77
C GLN A 96 2.03 14.98 -27.24
N ALA A 97 1.93 15.98 -28.13
CA ALA A 97 1.54 17.34 -27.76
C ALA A 97 0.13 17.39 -27.15
N GLY A 98 -0.81 16.63 -27.70
CA GLY A 98 -2.17 16.52 -27.17
C GLY A 98 -2.23 15.80 -25.82
N CYS A 99 -1.42 14.76 -25.63
CA CYS A 99 -1.28 14.08 -24.34
C CYS A 99 -0.75 15.03 -23.26
N GLU A 100 0.34 15.75 -23.56
CA GLU A 100 0.93 16.68 -22.61
C GLU A 100 -0.04 17.81 -22.23
N ALA A 101 -0.80 18.32 -23.21
CA ALA A 101 -1.83 19.33 -22.95
C ALA A 101 -2.91 18.82 -21.98
N ARG A 102 -3.41 17.59 -22.18
CA ARG A 102 -4.36 16.94 -21.25
C ARG A 102 -3.78 16.78 -19.84
N VAL A 103 -2.52 16.36 -19.73
CA VAL A 103 -1.85 16.13 -18.43
C VAL A 103 -1.65 17.44 -17.68
N ARG A 104 -1.11 18.48 -18.34
CA ARG A 104 -0.87 19.79 -17.72
C ARG A 104 -2.19 20.51 -17.38
N GLY A 105 -3.25 20.27 -18.15
CA GLY A 105 -4.50 21.02 -18.04
C GLY A 105 -4.37 22.45 -18.62
N GLY A 106 -5.49 23.10 -18.86
CA GLY A 106 -5.52 24.45 -19.46
C GLY A 106 -6.92 24.90 -19.89
N ALA A 107 -7.00 26.01 -20.61
CA ALA A 107 -8.26 26.70 -20.98
C ALA A 107 -9.27 25.85 -21.78
N HIS A 108 -8.83 24.76 -22.40
CA HIS A 108 -9.67 23.84 -23.16
C HIS A 108 -9.73 22.43 -22.56
N THR A 109 -9.37 22.28 -21.29
CA THR A 109 -9.39 20.98 -20.61
C THR A 109 -10.53 20.92 -19.61
N THR A 110 -11.43 19.95 -19.77
CA THR A 110 -12.44 19.60 -18.78
C THR A 110 -11.95 18.41 -17.95
N ILE A 111 -12.31 18.40 -16.67
CA ILE A 111 -11.98 17.35 -15.72
C ILE A 111 -13.28 16.84 -15.13
N ASP A 112 -13.49 15.53 -15.20
CA ASP A 112 -14.67 14.86 -14.64
C ASP A 112 -14.27 13.65 -13.79
N GLY A 113 -15.11 13.33 -12.81
CA GLY A 113 -14.88 12.24 -11.86
C GLY A 113 -14.10 12.62 -10.60
N SER A 114 -13.70 11.61 -9.83
CA SER A 114 -12.95 11.78 -8.58
C SER A 114 -12.13 10.53 -8.25
N VAL A 115 -11.08 10.69 -7.46
CA VAL A 115 -10.25 9.58 -6.99
C VAL A 115 -11.09 8.54 -6.25
N MET A 116 -11.98 8.99 -5.36
CA MET A 116 -12.88 8.09 -4.62
C MET A 116 -13.96 7.46 -5.51
N GLY A 117 -14.35 8.14 -6.59
CA GLY A 117 -15.32 7.66 -7.58
C GLY A 117 -14.73 6.71 -8.63
N GLY A 118 -13.46 6.32 -8.51
CA GLY A 118 -12.82 5.33 -9.39
C GLY A 118 -11.97 5.91 -10.52
N GLY A 119 -11.86 7.23 -10.65
CA GLY A 119 -10.98 7.84 -11.63
C GLY A 119 -11.29 9.30 -11.96
N ILE A 120 -10.31 9.93 -12.60
CA ILE A 120 -10.44 11.28 -13.15
C ILE A 120 -10.22 11.20 -14.66
N ILE A 121 -11.19 11.67 -15.43
CA ILE A 121 -11.10 11.80 -16.88
C ILE A 121 -10.76 13.24 -17.23
N ARG A 122 -9.84 13.40 -18.19
CA ARG A 122 -9.40 14.70 -18.71
C ARG A 122 -9.62 14.72 -20.21
N GLU A 123 -10.41 15.67 -20.67
CA GLU A 123 -10.66 15.88 -22.09
C GLU A 123 -10.12 17.24 -22.49
N THR A 124 -9.35 17.30 -23.58
CA THR A 124 -8.85 18.56 -24.15
C THR A 124 -9.29 18.69 -25.58
N VAL A 125 -10.02 19.77 -25.88
CA VAL A 125 -10.45 20.08 -27.25
C VAL A 125 -9.39 20.94 -27.94
N THR A 126 -8.84 20.44 -29.05
CA THR A 126 -7.87 21.17 -29.87
C THR A 126 -8.54 21.59 -31.18
N PRO A 127 -8.86 22.88 -31.39
CA PRO A 127 -9.42 23.34 -32.65
C PRO A 127 -8.36 23.25 -33.75
N LEU A 128 -8.72 22.64 -34.88
CA LEU A 128 -7.88 22.59 -36.07
C LEU A 128 -8.18 23.79 -36.96
N PRO A 129 -7.17 24.37 -37.63
CA PRO A 129 -7.40 25.43 -38.60
C PRO A 129 -8.26 24.92 -39.77
N ALA A 130 -9.06 25.83 -40.36
CA ALA A 130 -9.87 25.50 -41.52
C ALA A 130 -8.96 25.01 -42.67
N GLN A 131 -9.29 23.84 -43.22
CA GLN A 131 -8.56 23.31 -44.36
C GLN A 131 -8.98 24.09 -45.61
N PRO A 132 -8.04 24.62 -46.42
CA PRO A 132 -8.39 25.31 -47.65
C PRO A 132 -9.10 24.34 -48.60
N VAL A 133 -10.27 24.75 -49.11
CA VAL A 133 -11.01 23.98 -50.11
C VAL A 133 -10.17 23.93 -51.39
N GLN A 134 -9.67 22.75 -51.75
CA GLN A 134 -9.02 22.55 -53.05
C GLN A 134 -10.12 22.44 -54.12
N PRO A 135 -10.08 23.25 -55.19
CA PRO A 135 -11.05 23.14 -56.28
C PRO A 135 -10.92 21.79 -57.00
N PRO A 136 -12.02 21.23 -57.54
CA PRO A 136 -11.98 19.99 -58.30
C PRO A 136 -11.07 20.15 -59.53
N ARG A 137 -10.30 19.09 -59.82
CA ARG A 137 -9.32 19.03 -60.91
C ARG A 137 -9.99 18.89 -62.28
#